data_AF-A0A2U3K9P6-F1
#
_entry.id   AF-A0A2U3K9P6-F1
#
_cell.length_a   1.000
_cell.length_b   1.000
_cell.length_c   1.000
_cell.angle_alpha   90.00
_cell.angle_beta   90.00
_cell.angle_gamma   90.00
#
_symmetry.space_group_name_H-M   'P 1'
#
loop_
_entity.id
_entity.type
_entity.pdbx_description
1 polymer ?
#
loop_
_entity_poly.entity_id
_entity_poly.type
_entity_poly.pdbx_seq_one_letter_code
_entity_poly.pdbx_strand_id
1 'polypeptide(L)'
;MTLGNPGTVIQNSQCAVSLTSATSSGNTLTLVLSIAFKAAFGGNRIQYLAAGDAAGNNTDWQRAGVWQPPFTPSGTIFVVSASPAYGAAAAGTPATFTFTLSDSKGASDFGVVDVLVNKFIDGRVACYMAYAAASSTLYLVDDTGDAGGPFAGGMVLNGSSAIIQNSQCSVNGTGSSAAMSGNTLTLALNVTFKSPLAGNSVLWVAGRDGAGLNNTDWQSVGTWSVQ
;
A
#
# COMPACT_ATOMS: atom_id res chain seq x y z
N MET A 1 -30.57 -9.93 15.41
CA MET A 1 -29.22 -9.88 15.98
C MET A 1 -28.85 -8.42 16.12
N THR A 2 -29.04 -7.85 17.31
CA THR A 2 -28.83 -6.41 17.56
C THR A 2 -27.34 -6.16 17.73
N LEU A 3 -26.72 -5.43 16.80
CA LEU A 3 -25.43 -4.79 17.03
C LEU A 3 -25.63 -3.82 18.20
N GLY A 4 -24.93 -4.04 19.31
CA GLY A 4 -25.06 -3.15 20.47
C GLY A 4 -24.93 -3.79 21.85
N ASN A 5 -24.89 -5.13 21.98
CA ASN A 5 -24.66 -5.75 23.28
C ASN A 5 -23.17 -6.08 23.44
N PRO A 6 -22.43 -5.41 24.35
CA PRO A 6 -21.05 -5.76 24.66
C PRO A 6 -20.95 -7.25 25.01
N GLY A 7 -20.03 -7.98 24.36
CA GLY A 7 -19.80 -9.41 24.62
C GLY A 7 -20.55 -10.40 23.72
N THR A 8 -21.41 -9.96 22.80
CA THR A 8 -21.97 -10.87 21.77
C THR A 8 -21.01 -10.97 20.58
N VAL A 9 -20.52 -12.19 20.32
CA VAL A 9 -19.67 -12.49 19.16
C VAL A 9 -20.54 -12.87 17.97
N ILE A 10 -20.40 -12.16 16.85
CA ILE A 10 -20.94 -12.56 15.55
C ILE A 10 -19.82 -13.18 14.73
N GLN A 11 -20.08 -14.23 13.95
CA GLN A 11 -19.02 -14.91 13.20
C GLN A 11 -19.53 -15.59 11.94
N ASN A 12 -18.61 -15.78 10.98
CA ASN A 12 -18.79 -16.60 9.79
C ASN A 12 -17.56 -17.51 9.61
N SER A 13 -17.34 -18.07 8.42
CA SER A 13 -16.19 -18.95 8.15
C SER A 13 -14.85 -18.19 8.03
N GLN A 14 -14.84 -16.86 7.97
CA GLN A 14 -13.63 -16.03 7.82
C GLN A 14 -13.22 -15.32 9.11
N CYS A 15 -14.17 -14.83 9.92
CA CYS A 15 -13.87 -14.04 11.11
C CYS A 15 -14.94 -14.16 12.20
N ALA A 16 -14.56 -13.72 13.39
CA ALA A 16 -15.43 -13.44 14.51
C ALA A 16 -15.25 -11.98 14.93
N VAL A 17 -16.35 -11.28 15.19
CA VAL A 17 -16.39 -9.84 15.49
C VAL A 17 -17.17 -9.62 16.77
N SER A 18 -16.62 -8.77 17.64
CA SER A 18 -17.31 -8.26 18.83
C SER A 18 -17.27 -6.75 18.84
N LEU A 19 -18.39 -6.13 19.22
CA LEU A 19 -18.43 -4.69 19.46
C LEU A 19 -17.73 -4.37 20.79
N THR A 20 -16.72 -3.52 20.75
CA THR A 20 -16.05 -3.00 21.94
C THR A 20 -16.72 -1.71 22.40
N SER A 21 -16.92 -0.75 21.49
CA SER A 21 -17.67 0.47 21.77
C SER A 21 -18.18 1.13 20.49
N ALA A 22 -19.25 1.92 20.63
CA ALA A 22 -19.72 2.84 19.61
C ALA A 22 -20.10 4.14 20.32
N THR A 23 -19.35 5.21 20.07
CA THR A 23 -19.56 6.51 20.73
C THR A 23 -19.68 7.62 19.71
N SER A 24 -20.62 8.53 19.94
CA SER A 24 -20.81 9.71 19.11
C SER A 24 -20.44 10.97 19.88
N SER A 25 -19.73 11.89 19.24
CA SER A 25 -19.45 13.22 19.77
C SER A 25 -19.51 14.24 18.63
N GLY A 26 -20.46 15.17 18.70
CA GLY A 26 -20.77 16.08 17.61
C GLY A 26 -21.08 15.31 16.31
N ASN A 27 -20.32 15.60 15.26
CA ASN A 27 -20.48 15.00 13.94
C ASN A 27 -19.60 13.74 13.74
N THR A 28 -18.97 13.24 14.80
CA THR A 28 -18.03 12.13 14.75
C THR A 28 -18.62 10.91 15.44
N LEU A 29 -18.73 9.80 14.71
CA LEU A 29 -19.00 8.46 15.25
C LEU A 29 -17.69 7.68 15.30
N THR A 30 -17.33 7.20 16.49
CA THR A 30 -16.19 6.31 16.70
C THR A 30 -16.69 4.90 16.98
N LEU A 31 -16.33 3.97 16.10
CA LEU A 31 -16.66 2.55 16.22
C LEU A 31 -15.39 1.76 16.54
N VAL A 32 -15.39 1.02 17.66
CA VAL A 32 -14.28 0.14 18.05
C VAL A 32 -14.75 -1.30 18.02
N LEU A 33 -14.12 -2.10 17.15
CA LEU A 33 -14.42 -3.51 16.96
C LEU A 33 -13.21 -4.36 17.32
N SER A 34 -13.46 -5.48 18.00
CA SER A 34 -12.49 -6.57 18.10
C SER A 34 -12.79 -7.58 16.99
N ILE A 35 -11.82 -7.79 16.10
CA ILE A 35 -11.94 -8.70 14.96
C ILE A 35 -10.88 -9.80 15.09
N ALA A 36 -11.33 -11.05 15.19
CA ALA A 36 -10.48 -12.23 15.17
C ALA A 36 -10.61 -12.93 13.80
N PHE A 37 -9.53 -12.97 13.04
CA PHE A 37 -9.50 -13.66 11.75
C PHE A 37 -9.19 -15.15 11.92
N LYS A 38 -9.90 -15.99 11.15
CA LYS A 38 -9.67 -17.43 11.08
C LYS A 38 -8.57 -17.71 10.05
N ALA A 39 -7.80 -18.79 10.22
CA ALA A 39 -6.64 -19.10 9.38
C ALA A 39 -6.95 -19.15 7.87
N ALA A 40 -8.14 -19.61 7.49
CA ALA A 40 -8.59 -19.63 6.09
C ALA A 40 -8.73 -18.23 5.45
N PHE A 41 -8.69 -17.15 6.25
CA PHE A 41 -8.75 -15.76 5.79
C PHE A 41 -7.37 -15.09 5.75
N GLY A 42 -6.27 -15.87 5.82
CA GLY A 42 -4.89 -15.40 5.74
C GLY A 42 -4.56 -14.62 4.46
N GLY A 43 -3.59 -13.71 4.56
CA GLY A 43 -3.10 -12.90 3.44
C GLY A 43 -3.61 -11.48 3.48
N ASN A 44 -3.08 -10.61 2.62
CA ASN A 44 -3.44 -9.20 2.63
C ASN A 44 -4.93 -8.98 2.28
N ARG A 45 -5.62 -8.14 3.06
CA ARG A 45 -7.05 -7.82 2.90
C ARG A 45 -7.25 -6.32 3.04
N ILE A 46 -7.78 -5.68 1.99
CA ILE A 46 -8.20 -4.29 2.08
C ILE A 46 -9.47 -4.24 2.92
N GLN A 47 -9.44 -3.43 3.97
CA GLN A 47 -10.61 -3.10 4.76
C GLN A 47 -11.38 -1.98 4.07
N TYR A 48 -12.65 -2.23 3.78
CA TYR A 48 -13.57 -1.22 3.29
C TYR A 48 -14.49 -0.77 4.43
N LEU A 49 -14.79 0.53 4.47
CA LEU A 49 -15.72 1.12 5.41
C LEU A 49 -16.68 2.03 4.66
N ALA A 50 -17.95 1.99 5.01
CA ALA A 50 -18.97 2.91 4.53
C ALA A 50 -19.83 3.37 5.72
N ALA A 51 -20.35 4.59 5.65
CA ALA A 51 -21.34 5.11 6.57
C ALA A 51 -22.55 5.60 5.78
N GLY A 52 -23.74 5.47 6.39
CA GLY A 52 -24.99 6.02 5.89
C GLY A 52 -25.69 6.81 6.99
N ASP A 53 -26.35 7.91 6.64
CA ASP A 53 -27.15 8.70 7.56
C ASP A 53 -28.65 8.36 7.49
N ALA A 54 -29.43 8.93 8.40
CA ALA A 54 -30.88 8.70 8.47
C ALA A 54 -31.67 9.30 7.29
N ALA A 55 -31.08 10.23 6.55
CA ALA A 55 -31.66 10.82 5.36
C ALA A 55 -31.35 10.00 4.09
N GLY A 56 -30.54 8.93 4.20
CA GLY A 56 -30.17 8.05 3.09
C GLY A 56 -28.90 8.49 2.35
N ASN A 57 -28.20 9.53 2.81
CA ASN A 57 -26.89 9.88 2.27
C ASN A 57 -25.87 8.83 2.71
N ASN A 58 -24.85 8.58 1.91
CA ASN A 58 -23.80 7.63 2.24
C ASN A 58 -22.43 8.05 1.71
N THR A 59 -21.38 7.47 2.29
CA THR A 59 -19.98 7.74 1.90
C THR A 59 -19.49 6.89 0.73
N ASP A 60 -20.31 5.98 0.21
CA ASP A 60 -19.90 4.78 -0.50
C ASP A 60 -18.82 3.97 0.26
N TRP A 61 -18.36 2.85 -0.33
CA TRP A 61 -17.26 2.06 0.23
C TRP A 61 -15.91 2.74 0.03
N GLN A 62 -15.27 3.07 1.14
CA GLN A 62 -13.94 3.68 1.20
C GLN A 62 -12.90 2.67 1.68
N ARG A 63 -11.66 2.75 1.19
CA ARG A 63 -10.55 1.88 1.64
C ARG A 63 -9.98 2.49 2.93
N ALA A 64 -10.25 1.84 4.06
CA ALA A 64 -9.93 2.35 5.39
C ALA A 64 -8.62 1.79 5.95
N GLY A 65 -8.05 0.76 5.33
CA GLY A 65 -6.78 0.17 5.75
C GLY A 65 -6.53 -1.18 5.09
N VAL A 66 -5.44 -1.82 5.49
CA VAL A 66 -5.11 -3.20 5.13
C VAL A 66 -4.92 -4.02 6.39
N TRP A 67 -5.58 -5.17 6.46
CA TRP A 67 -5.28 -6.20 7.43
C TRP A 67 -4.37 -7.25 6.79
N GLN A 68 -3.42 -7.75 7.58
CA GLN A 68 -2.59 -8.88 7.21
C GLN A 68 -2.83 -10.04 8.20
N PRO A 69 -4.00 -10.70 8.17
CA PRO A 69 -4.21 -11.92 8.93
C PRO A 69 -3.07 -12.90 8.67
N PRO A 70 -2.50 -13.53 9.72
CA PRO A 70 -1.34 -14.39 9.59
C PRO A 70 -1.50 -15.41 8.46
N PHE A 71 -0.49 -15.48 7.61
CA PHE A 71 -0.39 -16.47 6.54
C PHE A 71 1.09 -16.82 6.36
N THR A 72 1.33 -17.99 5.78
CA THR A 72 2.68 -18.40 5.38
C THR A 72 2.84 -18.05 3.90
N PRO A 73 3.76 -17.15 3.54
CA PRO A 73 4.09 -16.93 2.14
C PRO A 73 4.56 -18.24 1.50
N SER A 74 4.08 -18.56 0.30
CA SER A 74 4.43 -19.80 -0.42
C SER A 74 5.70 -19.68 -1.27
N GLY A 75 6.24 -18.47 -1.45
CA GLY A 75 7.38 -18.17 -2.32
C GLY A 75 8.69 -17.88 -1.56
N THR A 76 9.78 -17.84 -2.32
CA THR A 76 11.11 -17.46 -1.81
C THR A 76 11.24 -15.96 -1.55
N ILE A 77 10.37 -15.17 -2.17
CA ILE A 77 10.28 -13.73 -2.03
C ILE A 77 8.95 -13.38 -1.38
N PHE A 78 8.93 -12.40 -0.48
CA PHE A 78 7.70 -11.87 0.10
C PHE A 78 7.82 -10.40 0.49
N VAL A 79 6.68 -9.69 0.40
CA VAL A 79 6.55 -8.32 0.90
C VAL A 79 6.30 -8.39 2.40
N VAL A 80 7.17 -7.75 3.19
CA VAL A 80 7.14 -7.81 4.66
C VAL A 80 6.20 -6.76 5.22
N SER A 81 6.38 -5.50 4.84
CA SER A 81 5.63 -4.37 5.42
C SER A 81 5.72 -3.10 4.59
N ALA A 82 4.82 -2.17 4.88
CA ALA A 82 4.89 -0.76 4.48
C ALA A 82 4.74 0.15 5.70
N SER A 83 5.42 1.29 5.70
CA SER A 83 5.30 2.31 6.74
C SER A 83 5.39 3.73 6.13
N PRO A 84 4.43 4.63 6.40
CA PRO A 84 3.17 4.35 7.07
C PRO A 84 2.27 3.43 6.21
N ALA A 85 1.59 2.47 6.85
CA ALA A 85 0.61 1.61 6.18
C ALA A 85 -0.78 2.28 6.04
N TYR A 86 -1.00 3.39 6.75
CA TYR A 86 -2.21 4.19 6.69
C TYR A 86 -1.87 5.65 6.94
N GLY A 87 -2.52 6.57 6.23
CA GLY A 87 -2.41 7.99 6.53
C GLY A 87 -3.17 8.86 5.53
N ALA A 88 -3.12 10.16 5.77
CA ALA A 88 -3.73 11.16 4.92
C ALA A 88 -2.87 12.43 4.90
N ALA A 89 -2.83 13.10 3.76
CA ALA A 89 -2.23 14.43 3.64
C ALA A 89 -2.87 15.23 2.49
N ALA A 90 -2.79 16.55 2.59
CA ALA A 90 -3.18 17.42 1.49
C ALA A 90 -2.30 17.17 0.26
N ALA A 91 -2.89 17.23 -0.94
CA ALA A 91 -2.16 17.19 -2.19
C ALA A 91 -1.01 18.23 -2.18
N GLY A 92 0.16 17.84 -2.69
CA GLY A 92 1.36 18.66 -2.65
C GLY A 92 2.19 18.50 -1.38
N THR A 93 1.71 17.78 -0.36
CA THR A 93 2.48 17.49 0.86
C THR A 93 3.40 16.26 0.63
N PRO A 94 4.73 16.38 0.82
CA PRO A 94 5.63 15.24 0.75
C PRO A 94 5.41 14.27 1.93
N ALA A 95 5.46 12.97 1.64
CA ALA A 95 5.47 11.90 2.63
C ALA A 95 6.49 10.84 2.24
N THR A 96 7.19 10.27 3.22
CA THR A 96 8.13 9.16 2.97
C THR A 96 7.46 7.83 3.28
N PHE A 97 7.46 6.94 2.28
CA PHE A 97 6.99 5.56 2.41
C PHE A 97 8.16 4.59 2.39
N THR A 98 8.23 3.72 3.39
CA THR A 98 9.23 2.66 3.50
C THR A 98 8.57 1.32 3.24
N PHE A 99 9.04 0.59 2.23
CA PHE A 99 8.61 -0.75 1.88
C PHE A 99 9.74 -1.73 2.20
N THR A 100 9.41 -2.82 2.88
CA THR A 100 10.36 -3.87 3.22
C THR A 100 9.99 -5.15 2.50
N LEU A 101 10.93 -5.75 1.78
CA LEU A 101 10.79 -7.04 1.12
C LEU A 101 11.91 -7.97 1.57
N SER A 102 11.65 -9.28 1.53
CA SER A 102 12.68 -10.27 1.83
C SER A 102 12.73 -11.36 0.76
N ASP A 103 13.95 -11.83 0.50
CA ASP A 103 14.24 -12.97 -0.36
C ASP A 103 15.12 -13.97 0.39
N SER A 104 14.67 -15.23 0.47
CA SER A 104 15.43 -16.34 1.05
C SER A 104 16.81 -16.57 0.43
N LYS A 105 17.03 -16.15 -0.82
CA LYS A 105 18.31 -16.24 -1.55
C LYS A 105 19.23 -15.05 -1.32
N GLY A 106 18.77 -14.01 -0.62
CA GLY A 106 19.52 -12.79 -0.34
C GLY A 106 18.97 -11.58 -1.07
N ALA A 107 19.13 -10.39 -0.48
CA ALA A 107 18.57 -9.14 -1.02
C ALA A 107 19.18 -8.72 -2.37
N SER A 108 20.37 -9.23 -2.72
CA SER A 108 20.98 -9.01 -4.04
C SER A 108 20.31 -9.82 -5.16
N ASP A 109 19.45 -10.80 -4.85
CA ASP A 109 18.70 -11.57 -5.84
C ASP A 109 17.45 -10.84 -6.35
N PHE A 110 17.05 -9.72 -5.73
CA PHE A 110 15.95 -8.91 -6.25
C PHE A 110 16.30 -8.36 -7.65
N GLY A 111 15.34 -8.45 -8.58
CA GLY A 111 15.44 -7.87 -9.91
C GLY A 111 14.71 -6.53 -9.99
N VAL A 112 13.42 -6.55 -9.68
CA VAL A 112 12.55 -5.36 -9.67
C VAL A 112 11.62 -5.36 -8.46
N VAL A 113 11.40 -4.16 -7.91
CA VAL A 113 10.35 -3.89 -6.92
C VAL A 113 9.41 -2.85 -7.51
N ASP A 114 8.15 -3.23 -7.69
CA ASP A 114 7.09 -2.37 -8.19
C ASP A 114 6.28 -1.80 -7.03
N VAL A 115 6.01 -0.50 -7.06
CA VAL A 115 5.16 0.21 -6.11
C VAL A 115 4.10 0.97 -6.89
N LEU A 116 2.83 0.64 -6.67
CA LEU A 116 1.70 1.27 -7.34
C LEU A 116 0.78 1.89 -6.31
N VAL A 117 0.55 3.20 -6.41
CA VAL A 117 -0.46 3.91 -5.63
C VAL A 117 -1.62 4.26 -6.55
N ASN A 118 -2.70 3.50 -6.41
CA ASN A 118 -3.95 3.72 -7.12
C ASN A 118 -5.12 3.02 -6.42
N LYS A 119 -6.32 3.22 -6.94
CA LYS A 119 -7.56 2.61 -6.45
C LYS A 119 -7.61 1.10 -6.65
N PHE A 120 -6.97 0.61 -7.70
CA PHE A 120 -6.91 -0.79 -8.11
C PHE A 120 -5.51 -1.05 -8.69
N ILE A 121 -5.21 -2.31 -9.01
CA ILE A 121 -4.00 -2.65 -9.76
C ILE A 121 -4.21 -2.21 -11.22
N ASP A 122 -3.94 -0.94 -11.49
CA ASP A 122 -4.02 -0.29 -12.79
C ASP A 122 -2.93 0.78 -12.85
N GLY A 123 -2.00 0.62 -13.80
CA GLY A 123 -0.88 1.54 -13.97
C GLY A 123 -1.27 2.87 -14.62
N ARG A 124 -2.43 2.94 -15.29
CA ARG A 124 -2.89 4.15 -15.97
C ARG A 124 -3.24 5.22 -14.95
N VAL A 125 -2.81 6.44 -15.21
CA VAL A 125 -3.15 7.61 -14.39
C VAL A 125 -2.90 7.31 -12.90
N ALA A 126 -1.72 6.78 -12.59
CA ALA A 126 -1.34 6.30 -11.27
C ALA A 126 0.05 6.81 -10.85
N CYS A 127 0.38 6.68 -9.56
CA CYS A 127 1.77 6.77 -9.13
C CYS A 127 2.40 5.36 -9.16
N TYR A 128 2.90 4.96 -10.33
CA TYR A 128 3.53 3.66 -10.53
C TYR A 128 5.05 3.80 -10.68
N MET A 129 5.77 3.32 -9.67
CA MET A 129 7.22 3.32 -9.60
C MET A 129 7.78 1.89 -9.72
N ALA A 130 8.90 1.74 -10.43
CA ALA A 130 9.62 0.49 -10.56
C ALA A 130 11.08 0.70 -10.17
N TYR A 131 11.54 0.05 -9.10
CA TYR A 131 12.93 0.06 -8.68
C TYR A 131 13.66 -1.14 -9.29
N ALA A 132 14.56 -0.88 -10.24
CA ALA A 132 15.45 -1.88 -10.83
C ALA A 132 16.72 -2.01 -9.97
N ALA A 133 16.87 -3.15 -9.31
CA ALA A 133 17.94 -3.39 -8.34
C ALA A 133 19.33 -3.39 -8.99
N ALA A 134 19.47 -4.01 -10.17
CA ALA A 134 20.76 -4.14 -10.87
C ALA A 134 21.43 -2.79 -11.20
N SER A 135 20.63 -1.76 -11.48
CA SER A 135 21.09 -0.40 -11.78
C SER A 135 20.82 0.60 -10.65
N SER A 136 20.26 0.15 -9.52
CA SER A 136 19.78 1.00 -8.43
C SER A 136 18.90 2.17 -8.90
N THR A 137 18.16 1.97 -9.99
CA THR A 137 17.40 3.03 -10.65
C THR A 137 15.92 2.90 -10.33
N LEU A 138 15.31 3.99 -9.87
CA LEU A 138 13.87 4.13 -9.76
C LEU A 138 13.33 4.77 -11.03
N TYR A 139 12.40 4.09 -11.69
CA TYR A 139 11.62 4.62 -12.79
C TYR A 139 10.23 5.00 -12.31
N LEU A 140 9.68 6.09 -12.87
CA LEU A 140 8.28 6.46 -12.73
C LEU A 140 7.59 6.27 -14.07
N VAL A 141 6.60 5.38 -14.11
CA VAL A 141 5.78 5.12 -15.30
C VAL A 141 4.96 6.36 -15.64
N ASP A 142 4.82 6.62 -16.94
CA ASP A 142 4.00 7.73 -17.39
C ASP A 142 2.50 7.48 -17.23
N ASP A 143 1.67 8.44 -17.64
CA ASP A 143 0.23 8.37 -17.44
C ASP A 143 -0.45 7.24 -18.25
N THR A 144 0.25 6.66 -19.25
CA THR A 144 -0.26 5.53 -20.04
C THR A 144 -0.20 4.20 -19.29
N GLY A 145 0.67 4.10 -18.27
CA GLY A 145 0.64 3.02 -17.30
C GLY A 145 1.31 1.71 -17.70
N ASP A 146 2.03 1.68 -18.82
CA ASP A 146 2.74 0.48 -19.27
C ASP A 146 3.98 0.21 -18.39
N ALA A 147 4.00 -0.95 -17.73
CA ALA A 147 5.05 -1.35 -16.78
C ALA A 147 6.48 -1.38 -17.41
N GLY A 148 6.56 -1.64 -18.72
CA GLY A 148 7.81 -1.64 -19.48
C GLY A 148 8.25 -0.26 -19.98
N GLY A 149 7.49 0.79 -19.64
CA GLY A 149 7.61 2.13 -20.18
C GLY A 149 6.69 2.35 -21.40
N PRO A 150 6.59 3.59 -21.90
CA PRO A 150 7.46 4.74 -21.59
C PRO A 150 7.39 5.25 -20.14
N PHE A 151 8.51 5.82 -19.67
CA PHE A 151 8.65 6.35 -18.32
C PHE A 151 8.60 7.88 -18.34
N ALA A 152 7.92 8.47 -17.35
CA ALA A 152 7.92 9.91 -17.11
C ALA A 152 9.24 10.41 -16.46
N GLY A 153 10.09 9.49 -16.01
CA GLY A 153 11.44 9.79 -15.54
C GLY A 153 12.13 8.58 -14.93
N GLY A 154 13.44 8.69 -14.73
CA GLY A 154 14.23 7.71 -14.01
C GLY A 154 15.37 8.38 -13.23
N MET A 155 15.71 7.86 -12.07
CA MET A 155 16.82 8.35 -11.26
C MET A 155 17.50 7.24 -10.47
N VAL A 156 18.81 7.33 -10.30
CA VAL A 156 19.57 6.45 -9.40
C VAL A 156 19.31 6.84 -7.94
N LEU A 157 18.94 5.87 -7.10
CA LEU A 157 18.76 6.09 -5.66
C LEU A 157 20.11 6.07 -4.92
N ASN A 158 20.15 6.64 -3.70
CA ASN A 158 21.36 6.78 -2.86
C ASN A 158 22.46 7.66 -3.46
N GLY A 159 22.10 8.77 -4.08
CA GLY A 159 23.10 9.69 -4.66
C GLY A 159 22.55 10.76 -5.57
N SER A 160 21.24 10.73 -5.86
CA SER A 160 20.55 11.74 -6.67
C SER A 160 19.70 12.68 -5.81
N SER A 161 19.69 13.95 -6.19
CA SER A 161 18.72 14.95 -5.72
C SER A 161 17.65 15.27 -6.77
N ALA A 162 17.58 14.49 -7.85
CA ALA A 162 16.61 14.67 -8.92
C ALA A 162 15.17 14.48 -8.42
N ILE A 163 14.22 15.09 -9.14
CA ILE A 163 12.79 14.87 -8.95
C ILE A 163 12.26 14.31 -10.27
N ILE A 164 11.62 13.15 -10.20
CA ILE A 164 10.88 12.55 -11.31
C ILE A 164 9.38 12.67 -11.03
N GLN A 165 8.57 12.91 -12.05
CA GLN A 165 7.14 13.18 -11.85
C GLN A 165 6.27 12.86 -13.07
N ASN A 166 5.03 12.47 -12.81
CA ASN A 166 3.95 12.36 -13.78
C ASN A 166 2.76 13.22 -13.31
N SER A 167 1.57 13.01 -13.86
CA SER A 167 0.40 13.84 -13.49
C SER A 167 -0.13 13.54 -12.08
N GLN A 168 0.13 12.36 -11.50
CA GLN A 168 -0.40 11.93 -10.20
C GLN A 168 0.56 12.12 -9.04
N CYS A 169 1.87 12.05 -9.27
CA CYS A 169 2.84 12.20 -8.20
C CYS A 169 4.20 12.72 -8.68
N SER A 170 5.03 13.08 -7.71
CA SER A 170 6.47 13.29 -7.89
C SER A 170 7.24 12.54 -6.82
N VAL A 171 8.43 12.05 -7.14
CA VAL A 171 9.35 11.40 -6.21
C VAL A 171 10.63 12.21 -6.14
N ASN A 172 11.05 12.57 -4.93
CA ASN A 172 12.30 13.29 -4.69
C ASN A 172 13.41 12.29 -4.34
N GLY A 173 14.54 12.33 -5.05
CA GLY A 173 15.71 11.53 -4.73
C GLY A 173 16.28 11.84 -3.34
N THR A 174 16.15 13.09 -2.89
CA THR A 174 16.46 13.49 -1.52
C THR A 174 15.44 12.90 -0.56
N GLY A 175 15.90 12.11 0.42
CA GLY A 175 15.04 11.37 1.34
C GLY A 175 14.49 10.06 0.77
N SER A 176 14.84 9.71 -0.47
CA SER A 176 14.61 8.38 -1.03
C SER A 176 15.90 7.54 -0.97
N SER A 177 15.76 6.24 -0.70
CA SER A 177 16.89 5.32 -0.62
C SER A 177 16.47 3.88 -0.89
N ALA A 178 17.44 3.06 -1.28
CA ALA A 178 17.30 1.61 -1.34
C ALA A 178 18.46 0.97 -0.58
N ALA A 179 18.18 0.16 0.43
CA ALA A 179 19.19 -0.51 1.25
C ALA A 179 18.98 -2.02 1.21
N MET A 180 20.07 -2.76 1.03
CA MET A 180 20.08 -4.22 1.05
C MET A 180 20.92 -4.69 2.24
N SER A 181 20.38 -5.60 3.05
CA SER A 181 21.09 -6.19 4.18
C SER A 181 20.63 -7.63 4.39
N GLY A 182 21.57 -8.58 4.26
CA GLY A 182 21.28 -10.01 4.30
C GLY A 182 20.20 -10.37 3.28
N ASN A 183 19.04 -10.77 3.78
CA ASN A 183 17.89 -11.21 2.98
C ASN A 183 16.85 -10.11 2.77
N THR A 184 17.10 -8.88 3.23
CA THR A 184 16.10 -7.81 3.26
C THR A 184 16.49 -6.66 2.34
N LEU A 185 15.51 -6.22 1.52
CA LEU A 185 15.54 -4.98 0.77
C LEU A 185 14.58 -3.98 1.43
N THR A 186 15.10 -2.80 1.77
CA THR A 186 14.32 -1.68 2.31
C THR A 186 14.33 -0.53 1.29
N LEU A 187 13.16 -0.19 0.76
CA LEU A 187 12.96 0.89 -0.21
C LEU A 187 12.20 2.04 0.45
N ALA A 188 12.87 3.16 0.67
CA ALA A 188 12.26 4.38 1.18
C ALA A 188 12.06 5.38 0.03
N LEU A 189 10.84 5.90 -0.15
CA LEU A 189 10.48 6.80 -1.24
C LEU A 189 9.83 8.07 -0.68
N ASN A 190 10.44 9.23 -0.93
CA ASN A 190 9.85 10.54 -0.64
C ASN A 190 8.92 10.94 -1.78
N VAL A 191 7.62 10.77 -1.57
CA VAL A 191 6.58 10.94 -2.58
C VAL A 191 5.69 12.13 -2.22
N THR A 192 5.41 12.96 -3.23
CA THR A 192 4.39 13.99 -3.15
C THR A 192 3.26 13.63 -4.10
N PHE A 193 2.08 13.36 -3.56
CA PHE A 193 0.89 13.12 -4.38
C PHE A 193 0.25 14.43 -4.83
N LYS A 194 -0.27 14.44 -6.05
CA LYS A 194 -0.89 15.60 -6.69
C LYS A 194 -2.41 15.47 -6.69
N SER A 195 -3.10 16.58 -6.90
CA SER A 195 -4.57 16.65 -6.89
C SER A 195 -5.27 15.64 -7.82
N PRO A 196 -4.74 15.24 -8.98
CA PRO A 196 -5.36 14.19 -9.80
C PRO A 196 -5.49 12.82 -9.12
N LEU A 197 -4.74 12.55 -8.04
CA LEU A 197 -4.83 11.32 -7.24
C LEU A 197 -5.70 11.49 -5.97
N ALA A 198 -6.51 12.55 -5.89
CA ALA A 198 -7.36 12.82 -4.73
C ALA A 198 -8.27 11.64 -4.35
N GLY A 199 -8.47 11.47 -3.04
CA GLY A 199 -9.25 10.39 -2.44
C GLY A 199 -8.41 9.21 -1.94
N ASN A 200 -9.09 8.11 -1.65
CA ASN A 200 -8.50 6.92 -1.03
C ASN A 200 -7.87 5.97 -2.05
N SER A 201 -6.55 5.83 -1.97
CA SER A 201 -5.77 4.89 -2.76
C SER A 201 -5.24 3.74 -1.90
N VAL A 202 -4.91 2.64 -2.56
CA VAL A 202 -4.21 1.49 -1.96
C VAL A 202 -2.74 1.58 -2.35
N LEU A 203 -1.86 1.23 -1.43
CA LEU A 203 -0.44 1.02 -1.68
C LEU A 203 -0.26 -0.45 -2.08
N TRP A 204 0.03 -0.70 -3.35
CA TRP A 204 0.32 -2.01 -3.90
C TRP A 204 1.82 -2.16 -4.08
N VAL A 205 2.38 -3.31 -3.70
CA VAL A 205 3.79 -3.62 -3.86
C VAL A 205 3.94 -5.01 -4.47
N ALA A 206 4.84 -5.16 -5.42
CA ALA A 206 5.26 -6.46 -5.94
C ALA A 206 6.78 -6.52 -6.00
N GLY A 207 7.35 -7.71 -5.77
CA GLY A 207 8.76 -7.99 -5.98
C GLY A 207 8.95 -9.16 -6.94
N ARG A 208 9.99 -9.10 -7.76
CA ARG A 208 10.44 -10.20 -8.64
C ARG A 208 11.95 -10.37 -8.54
N ASP A 209 12.43 -11.61 -8.52
CA ASP A 209 13.87 -11.89 -8.54
C ASP A 209 14.52 -11.50 -9.88
N GLY A 210 15.85 -11.41 -9.87
CA GLY A 210 16.67 -11.06 -11.01
C GLY A 210 16.63 -12.10 -12.13
N ALA A 211 16.39 -13.37 -11.78
CA ALA A 211 16.17 -14.45 -12.74
C ALA A 211 14.77 -14.40 -13.40
N GLY A 212 13.82 -13.66 -12.81
CA GLY A 212 12.44 -13.56 -13.28
C GLY A 212 11.58 -14.81 -13.03
N LEU A 213 12.03 -15.74 -12.19
CA LEU A 213 11.38 -17.02 -11.92
C LEU A 213 10.48 -16.96 -10.69
N ASN A 214 10.78 -16.08 -9.73
CA ASN A 214 10.00 -15.92 -8.51
C ASN A 214 9.45 -14.49 -8.42
N ASN A 215 8.17 -14.38 -8.08
CA ASN A 215 7.53 -13.10 -7.84
C ASN A 215 6.50 -13.22 -6.69
N THR A 216 6.19 -12.08 -6.08
CA THR A 216 5.23 -12.02 -4.97
C THR A 216 3.78 -11.84 -5.42
N ASP A 217 3.53 -11.65 -6.73
CA ASP A 217 2.38 -10.93 -7.24
C ASP A 217 2.16 -9.57 -6.53
N TRP A 218 1.08 -8.86 -6.88
CA TRP A 218 0.71 -7.62 -6.21
C TRP A 218 0.15 -7.86 -4.81
N GLN A 219 0.75 -7.17 -3.84
CA GLN A 219 0.37 -7.20 -2.43
C GLN A 219 -0.17 -5.83 -2.01
N SER A 220 -1.41 -5.77 -1.49
CA SER A 220 -1.88 -4.56 -0.82
C SER A 220 -1.20 -4.45 0.54
N VAL A 221 -0.47 -3.38 0.79
CA VAL A 221 0.33 -3.19 2.02
C VAL A 221 -0.10 -1.99 2.86
N GLY A 222 -0.97 -1.14 2.31
CA GLY A 222 -1.50 0.01 3.03
C GLY A 222 -2.53 0.79 2.22
N THR A 223 -3.00 1.89 2.79
CA THR A 223 -3.88 2.85 2.13
C THR A 223 -3.42 4.28 2.41
N TRP A 224 -3.65 5.18 1.47
CA TRP A 224 -3.34 6.60 1.65
C TRP A 224 -4.45 7.48 1.09
N SER A 225 -4.85 8.49 1.86
CA SER A 225 -5.84 9.48 1.46
C SER A 225 -5.15 10.77 1.02
N VAL A 226 -5.36 11.17 -0.23
CA VAL A 226 -4.93 12.48 -0.72
C VAL A 226 -6.10 13.44 -0.59
N GLN A 227 -5.91 14.53 0.16
CA GLN A 227 -6.94 15.53 0.49
C GLN A 227 -6.81 16.81 -0.35
#